data_AF-A0A1V4VZ86-F1
#
_entry.id   AF-A0A1V4VZ86-F1
#
_cell.length_a   1.000
_cell.length_b   1.000
_cell.length_c   1.000
_cell.angle_alpha   90.00
_cell.angle_beta   90.00
_cell.angle_gamma   90.00
#
_symmetry.space_group_name_H-M   'P 1'
#
loop_
_entity.id
_entity.type
_entity.pdbx_description
1 polymer ?
#
loop_
_entity_poly.entity_id
_entity_poly.type
_entity_poly.pdbx_seq_one_letter_code
_entity_poly.pdbx_strand_id
1 'polypeptide(L)'
;MAVARAGHLEPLQEFDLPVDKRALVVGGGVAGMTSALSIANQGHEVYLVEKASDLGGMARRVHRTLEGMDVQAYLSDLIRQVYQHPLIHVYTDANFLDAGGYVGNFVTTVKTEGRIIEIKHGAAVIATGAEVYTPTEYLYGEDDRVMTHLELEEQIAAGNEKVVNAESLVMIQCVGCRNEDRNYCSRVCCTESIKNALKLKEINHEMDIYILFRDIRTYGLKEDYYREAATVVHILRL
;
A
#
# COMPACT_ATOMS: atom_id res chain seq x y z
N MET A 1 45.99 13.52 2.56
CA MET A 1 44.80 14.38 2.32
C MET A 1 44.00 14.63 3.60
N ALA A 2 43.55 13.62 4.34
CA ALA A 2 42.81 13.84 5.59
C ALA A 2 43.59 14.61 6.68
N VAL A 3 44.88 14.31 6.88
CA VAL A 3 45.75 15.00 7.87
C VAL A 3 45.94 16.48 7.55
N ALA A 4 46.08 16.83 6.26
CA ALA A 4 46.19 18.23 5.83
C ALA A 4 44.89 19.01 6.09
N ARG A 5 43.71 18.40 5.88
CA ARG A 5 42.42 19.01 6.22
C ARG A 5 42.26 19.19 7.74
N ALA A 6 42.65 18.18 8.52
CA ALA A 6 42.53 18.21 9.98
C ALA A 6 43.34 19.37 10.60
N GLY A 7 44.50 19.71 10.03
CA GLY A 7 45.31 20.85 10.48
C GLY A 7 44.68 22.23 10.25
N HIS A 8 43.59 22.32 9.48
CA HIS A 8 42.85 23.56 9.19
C HIS A 8 41.40 23.53 9.71
N LEU A 9 41.01 22.52 10.50
CA LEU A 9 39.67 22.49 11.08
C LEU A 9 39.56 23.48 12.23
N GLU A 10 38.44 24.18 12.27
CA GLU A 10 38.04 25.04 13.38
C GLU A 10 36.88 24.39 14.14
N PRO A 11 36.79 24.59 15.47
CA PRO A 11 35.68 24.06 16.25
C PRO A 11 34.37 24.72 15.81
N LEU A 12 33.41 23.91 15.39
CA LEU A 12 32.05 24.37 15.10
C LEU A 12 31.22 24.40 16.39
N GLN A 13 30.32 25.37 16.48
CA GLN A 13 29.35 25.42 17.57
C GLN A 13 28.07 24.71 17.16
N GLU A 14 27.56 23.88 18.07
CA GLU A 14 26.19 23.36 17.98
C GLU A 14 25.21 24.46 18.38
N PHE A 15 24.07 24.53 17.69
CA PHE A 15 23.01 25.50 17.98
C PHE A 15 21.68 24.77 18.13
N ASP A 16 20.92 25.17 19.16
CA ASP A 16 19.57 24.67 19.39
C ASP A 16 18.57 25.38 18.47
N LEU A 17 17.78 24.60 17.75
CA LEU A 17 16.71 25.11 16.90
C LEU A 17 15.35 24.73 17.50
N PRO A 18 14.37 25.66 17.55
CA PRO A 18 13.02 25.31 17.92
C PRO A 18 12.45 24.32 16.91
N VAL A 19 11.59 23.41 17.38
CA VAL A 19 10.93 22.41 16.54
C VAL A 19 9.44 22.70 16.53
N ASP A 20 8.87 22.86 15.34
CA ASP A 20 7.42 22.88 15.15
C ASP A 20 6.86 21.49 15.51
N LYS A 21 5.93 21.45 16.47
CA LYS A 21 5.42 20.19 17.01
C LYS A 21 4.32 19.55 16.15
N ARG A 22 4.04 20.11 14.98
CA ARG A 22 3.03 19.62 14.04
C ARG A 22 3.68 18.71 13.01
N ALA A 23 2.93 17.75 12.51
CA ALA A 23 3.39 16.80 11.50
C ALA A 23 2.59 16.94 10.20
N LEU A 24 3.25 16.67 9.09
CA LEU A 24 2.63 16.49 7.79
C LEU A 24 2.62 15.00 7.45
N VAL A 25 1.48 14.46 7.01
CA VAL A 25 1.38 13.12 6.46
C VAL A 25 0.93 13.23 5.01
N VAL A 26 1.71 12.62 4.11
CA VAL A 26 1.48 12.66 2.66
C VAL A 26 0.96 11.31 2.20
N GLY A 27 -0.31 11.26 1.79
CA GLY A 27 -1.01 10.06 1.37
C GLY A 27 -1.98 9.56 2.43
N GLY A 28 -3.26 9.49 2.07
CA GLY A 28 -4.40 9.07 2.86
C GLY A 28 -4.70 7.57 2.79
N GLY A 29 -3.75 6.74 2.37
CA GLY A 29 -3.88 5.27 2.46
C GLY A 29 -3.80 4.77 3.91
N VAL A 30 -3.95 3.46 4.12
CA VAL A 30 -3.88 2.84 5.46
C VAL A 30 -2.61 3.25 6.24
N ALA A 31 -1.45 3.24 5.58
CA ALA A 31 -0.19 3.63 6.23
C ALA A 31 -0.20 5.09 6.73
N GLY A 32 -0.69 6.01 5.91
CA GLY A 32 -0.75 7.43 6.27
C GLY A 32 -1.79 7.71 7.34
N MET A 33 -3.00 7.15 7.21
CA MET A 33 -4.05 7.29 8.22
C MET A 33 -3.63 6.74 9.59
N THR A 34 -3.01 5.55 9.62
CA THR A 34 -2.48 5.00 10.88
C THR A 34 -1.36 5.86 11.46
N SER A 35 -0.47 6.40 10.61
CA SER A 35 0.58 7.32 11.06
C SER A 35 -0.01 8.60 11.64
N ALA A 36 -1.01 9.18 10.99
CA ALA A 36 -1.70 10.39 11.43
C ALA A 36 -2.38 10.18 12.79
N LEU A 37 -3.14 9.09 12.96
CA LEU A 37 -3.75 8.76 14.24
C LEU A 37 -2.71 8.52 15.33
N SER A 38 -1.63 7.79 15.03
CA SER A 38 -0.58 7.52 16.01
C SER A 38 0.07 8.81 16.53
N ILE A 39 0.38 9.75 15.63
CA ILE A 39 0.96 11.05 15.98
C ILE A 39 -0.06 11.91 16.75
N ALA A 40 -1.31 11.93 16.29
CA ALA A 40 -2.36 12.75 16.88
C ALA A 40 -2.77 12.27 18.28
N ASN A 41 -2.80 10.95 18.51
CA ASN A 41 -3.06 10.36 19.82
C ASN A 41 -1.95 10.67 20.85
N GLN A 42 -0.75 11.07 20.38
CA GLN A 42 0.33 11.56 21.25
C GLN A 42 0.22 13.07 21.52
N GLY A 43 -0.83 13.74 21.04
CA GLY A 43 -1.11 15.15 21.30
C GLY A 43 -0.50 16.13 20.29
N HIS A 44 -0.08 15.65 19.12
CA HIS A 44 0.50 16.48 18.06
C HIS A 44 -0.52 16.77 16.96
N GLU A 45 -0.58 18.00 16.46
CA GLU A 45 -1.42 18.35 15.31
C GLU A 45 -0.85 17.71 14.04
N VAL A 46 -1.72 17.17 13.19
CA VAL A 46 -1.36 16.49 11.96
C VAL A 46 -2.15 17.07 10.80
N TYR A 47 -1.44 17.43 9.73
CA TYR A 47 -2.04 17.73 8.45
C TYR A 47 -1.90 16.49 7.55
N LEU A 48 -3.02 15.86 7.20
CA LEU A 48 -3.07 14.70 6.30
C LEU A 48 -3.48 15.18 4.91
N VAL A 49 -2.60 15.01 3.93
CA VAL A 49 -2.80 15.48 2.56
C VAL A 49 -2.96 14.28 1.62
N GLU A 50 -4.08 14.23 0.90
CA GLU A 50 -4.43 13.17 -0.05
C GLU A 50 -4.70 13.75 -1.45
N LYS A 51 -4.17 13.10 -2.48
CA LYS A 51 -4.32 13.53 -3.89
C LYS A 51 -5.72 13.26 -4.43
N ALA A 52 -6.36 12.18 -3.98
CA ALA A 52 -7.71 11.80 -4.36
C ALA A 52 -8.77 12.57 -3.55
N SER A 53 -10.02 12.48 -4.01
CA SER A 53 -11.19 13.03 -3.31
C SER A 53 -11.46 12.36 -1.97
N ASP A 54 -10.97 11.13 -1.79
CA ASP A 54 -11.30 10.30 -0.64
C ASP A 54 -10.05 9.60 -0.08
N LEU A 55 -10.01 9.45 1.24
CA LEU A 55 -9.00 8.64 1.93
C LEU A 55 -9.18 7.15 1.63
N GLY A 56 -8.14 6.35 1.83
CA GLY A 56 -8.18 4.88 1.86
C GLY A 56 -7.24 4.19 0.87
N GLY A 57 -6.90 4.87 -0.23
CA GLY A 57 -5.96 4.37 -1.23
C GLY A 57 -6.31 2.95 -1.72
N MET A 58 -5.29 2.11 -1.91
CA MET A 58 -5.46 0.75 -2.45
C MET A 58 -6.36 -0.16 -1.59
N ALA A 59 -6.48 0.11 -0.28
CA ALA A 59 -7.31 -0.70 0.60
C ALA A 59 -8.81 -0.65 0.22
N ARG A 60 -9.25 0.36 -0.55
CA ARG A 60 -10.61 0.40 -1.11
C ARG A 60 -10.91 -0.74 -2.09
N ARG A 61 -9.87 -1.34 -2.68
CA ARG A 61 -9.98 -2.45 -3.64
C ARG A 61 -9.75 -3.82 -3.02
N VAL A 62 -9.22 -3.86 -1.80
CA VAL A 62 -8.91 -5.10 -1.07
C VAL A 62 -10.05 -5.41 -0.10
N HIS A 63 -10.62 -6.60 -0.17
CA HIS A 63 -11.83 -6.95 0.57
C HIS A 63 -11.53 -7.80 1.79
N ARG A 64 -10.55 -8.71 1.69
CA ARG A 64 -10.22 -9.63 2.78
C ARG A 64 -8.71 -9.80 2.93
N THR A 65 -8.28 -10.06 4.17
CA THR A 65 -6.91 -10.54 4.42
C THR A 65 -6.83 -12.06 4.32
N LEU A 66 -5.61 -12.60 4.29
CA LEU A 66 -5.39 -14.05 4.28
C LEU A 66 -5.98 -14.72 5.52
N GLU A 67 -5.93 -14.02 6.65
CA GLU A 67 -6.47 -14.45 7.95
C GLU A 67 -7.99 -14.28 8.06
N GLY A 68 -8.66 -13.81 7.00
CA GLY A 68 -10.11 -13.68 6.95
C GLY A 68 -10.68 -12.38 7.53
N MET A 69 -9.85 -11.39 7.86
CA MET A 69 -10.35 -10.09 8.33
C MET A 69 -11.04 -9.31 7.20
N ASP A 70 -12.12 -8.62 7.54
CA ASP A 70 -12.82 -7.70 6.63
C ASP A 70 -12.06 -6.37 6.54
N VAL A 71 -11.45 -6.13 5.37
CA VAL A 71 -10.65 -4.93 5.12
C VAL A 71 -11.54 -3.71 4.92
N GLN A 72 -12.74 -3.85 4.37
CA GLN A 72 -13.65 -2.72 4.13
C GLN A 72 -14.24 -2.19 5.45
N ALA A 73 -14.58 -3.08 6.38
CA ALA A 73 -15.00 -2.71 7.72
C ALA A 73 -13.87 -2.00 8.48
N TYR A 74 -12.66 -2.57 8.47
CA TYR A 74 -11.47 -1.94 9.08
C TYR A 74 -11.19 -0.55 8.47
N LEU A 75 -11.23 -0.44 7.14
CA LEU A 75 -10.97 0.80 6.43
C LEU A 75 -11.99 1.88 6.78
N SER A 76 -13.28 1.52 6.80
CA SER A 76 -14.36 2.44 7.15
C SER A 76 -14.20 2.99 8.57
N ASP A 77 -13.83 2.13 9.51
CA ASP A 77 -13.56 2.53 10.89
C ASP A 77 -12.33 3.46 10.98
N LEU A 78 -11.25 3.11 10.29
CA LEU A 78 -10.02 3.92 10.26
C LEU A 78 -10.27 5.32 9.69
N ILE A 79 -11.01 5.42 8.57
CA ILE A 79 -11.41 6.69 7.96
C ILE A 79 -12.25 7.52 8.95
N ARG A 80 -13.23 6.89 9.61
CA ARG A 80 -14.07 7.55 10.61
C ARG A 80 -13.25 8.10 11.77
N GLN A 81 -12.31 7.33 12.30
CA GLN A 81 -11.44 7.78 13.38
C GLN A 81 -10.60 8.99 12.95
N VAL A 82 -10.04 8.97 11.74
CA VAL A 82 -9.24 10.09 11.19
C VAL A 82 -10.07 11.37 11.09
N TYR A 83 -11.25 11.32 10.47
CA TYR A 83 -12.10 12.52 10.32
C TYR A 83 -12.68 13.05 11.64
N GLN A 84 -12.84 12.18 12.65
CA GLN A 84 -13.36 12.57 13.97
C GLN A 84 -12.27 13.08 14.91
N HIS A 85 -10.99 12.88 14.60
CA HIS A 85 -9.91 13.24 15.50
C HIS A 85 -9.66 14.76 15.50
N PRO A 86 -9.72 15.47 16.64
CA PRO A 86 -9.69 16.93 16.69
C PRO A 86 -8.35 17.55 16.28
N LEU A 87 -7.27 16.77 16.35
CA LEU A 87 -5.91 17.18 15.97
C LEU A 87 -5.51 16.75 14.56
N ILE A 88 -6.41 16.15 13.77
CA ILE A 88 -6.12 15.78 12.38
C ILE A 88 -6.89 16.69 11.43
N HIS A 89 -6.16 17.34 10.54
CA HIS A 89 -6.70 18.21 9.51
C HIS A 89 -6.49 17.53 8.15
N VAL A 90 -7.59 17.08 7.55
CA VAL A 90 -7.57 16.35 6.28
C VAL A 90 -7.75 17.32 5.12
N TYR A 91 -6.87 17.24 4.12
CA TYR A 91 -6.99 17.91 2.83
C TYR A 91 -7.02 16.88 1.72
N THR A 92 -8.15 16.73 1.05
CA THR A 92 -8.33 15.91 -0.16
C THR A 92 -8.21 16.77 -1.41
N ASP A 93 -8.19 16.13 -2.58
CA ASP A 93 -7.99 16.79 -3.88
C ASP A 93 -6.77 17.71 -3.88
N ALA A 94 -5.74 17.31 -3.14
CA ALA A 94 -4.66 18.17 -2.72
C ALA A 94 -3.38 17.85 -3.51
N ASN A 95 -2.83 18.87 -4.16
CA ASN A 95 -1.62 18.79 -4.97
C ASN A 95 -0.48 19.56 -4.34
N PHE A 96 0.68 18.92 -4.22
CA PHE A 96 1.90 19.56 -3.71
C PHE A 96 2.44 20.52 -4.75
N LEU A 97 2.77 21.73 -4.33
CA LEU A 97 3.39 22.76 -5.18
C LEU A 97 4.86 22.94 -4.85
N ASP A 98 5.19 23.05 -3.56
CA ASP A 98 6.55 23.30 -3.11
C ASP A 98 6.76 22.78 -1.68
N ALA A 99 8.00 22.45 -1.33
CA ALA A 99 8.39 22.09 0.02
C ALA A 99 9.81 22.58 0.29
N GLY A 100 9.98 23.32 1.38
CA GLY A 100 11.26 23.87 1.80
C GLY A 100 11.45 23.87 3.30
N GLY A 101 12.58 24.41 3.75
CA GLY A 101 12.97 24.46 5.15
C GLY A 101 13.97 23.36 5.53
N TYR A 102 14.04 23.05 6.82
CA TYR A 102 15.00 22.10 7.40
C TYR A 102 14.35 21.34 8.56
N VAL A 103 15.04 20.33 9.08
CA VAL A 103 14.53 19.46 10.16
C VAL A 103 13.96 20.31 11.31
N GLY A 104 12.70 20.05 11.66
CA GLY A 104 11.97 20.77 12.70
C GLY A 104 11.28 22.06 12.24
N ASN A 105 11.57 22.58 11.04
CA ASN A 105 11.05 23.85 10.52
C ASN A 105 10.81 23.78 9.01
N PHE A 106 9.91 22.90 8.58
CA PHE A 106 9.49 22.80 7.19
C PHE A 106 8.29 23.68 6.89
N VAL A 107 8.21 24.12 5.64
CA VAL A 107 7.01 24.74 5.07
C VAL A 107 6.67 24.01 3.79
N THR A 108 5.43 23.56 3.68
CA THR A 108 4.93 22.86 2.50
C THR A 108 3.70 23.57 1.95
N THR A 109 3.74 23.85 0.66
CA THR A 109 2.69 24.57 -0.05
C THR A 109 1.85 23.58 -0.84
N VAL A 110 0.54 23.59 -0.58
CA VAL A 110 -0.42 22.65 -1.15
C VAL A 110 -1.55 23.43 -1.81
N LYS A 111 -2.01 22.95 -2.97
CA LYS A 111 -3.22 23.43 -3.64
C LYS A 111 -4.35 22.42 -3.42
N THR A 112 -5.44 22.84 -2.78
CA THR A 112 -6.63 22.02 -2.50
C THR A 112 -7.88 22.88 -2.68
N GLU A 113 -8.93 22.33 -3.29
CA GLU A 113 -10.19 23.03 -3.55
C GLU A 113 -10.03 24.43 -4.20
N GLY A 114 -9.03 24.57 -5.09
CA GLY A 114 -8.71 25.84 -5.76
C GLY A 114 -8.00 26.89 -4.89
N ARG A 115 -7.72 26.60 -3.61
CA ARG A 115 -6.97 27.47 -2.70
C ARG A 115 -5.53 26.97 -2.56
N ILE A 116 -4.61 27.88 -2.28
CA ILE A 116 -3.23 27.58 -1.93
C ILE A 116 -3.09 27.79 -0.42
N ILE A 117 -2.58 26.78 0.27
CA ILE A 117 -2.33 26.79 1.71
C ILE A 117 -0.85 26.51 1.98
N GLU A 118 -0.29 27.19 2.98
CA GLU A 118 1.04 26.92 3.50
C GLU A 118 0.90 26.17 4.83
N ILE A 119 1.54 25.01 4.91
CA ILE A 119 1.52 24.13 6.07
C ILE A 119 2.92 24.14 6.69
N LYS A 120 3.00 24.62 7.93
CA LYS A 120 4.24 24.58 8.73
C LYS A 120 4.24 23.32 9.58
N HIS A 121 5.33 22.57 9.54
CA HIS A 121 5.47 21.30 10.27
C HIS A 121 6.94 21.03 10.61
N GLY A 122 7.18 20.26 11.67
CA GLY A 122 8.54 19.87 12.06
C GLY A 122 8.99 18.54 11.47
N ALA A 123 8.04 17.69 11.09
CA ALA A 123 8.30 16.37 10.54
C ALA A 123 7.26 16.01 9.47
N ALA A 124 7.71 15.23 8.47
CA ALA A 124 6.87 14.70 7.42
C ALA A 124 6.93 13.16 7.38
N VAL A 125 5.77 12.53 7.17
CA VAL A 125 5.65 11.10 6.86
C VAL A 125 5.21 10.96 5.41
N ILE A 126 6.00 10.24 4.61
CA ILE A 126 5.69 9.98 3.20
C ILE A 126 5.05 8.59 3.08
N ALA A 127 3.75 8.56 2.82
CA ALA A 127 2.92 7.36 2.76
C ALA A 127 2.06 7.34 1.49
N THR A 128 2.65 7.70 0.35
CA THR A 128 1.98 7.84 -0.96
C THR A 128 1.55 6.53 -1.60
N GLY A 129 1.89 5.40 -0.99
CA GLY A 129 1.46 4.07 -1.43
C GLY A 129 2.27 3.53 -2.60
N ALA A 130 1.64 2.65 -3.37
CA ALA A 130 2.20 2.00 -4.55
C ALA A 130 1.11 1.79 -5.59
N GLU A 131 1.53 1.65 -6.85
CA GLU A 131 0.63 1.39 -7.97
C GLU A 131 0.78 -0.06 -8.44
N VAL A 132 -0.34 -0.66 -8.81
CA VAL A 132 -0.35 -2.01 -9.38
C VAL A 132 0.25 -1.95 -10.77
N TYR A 133 1.10 -2.91 -11.10
CA TYR A 133 1.61 -3.04 -12.46
C TYR A 133 0.48 -3.41 -13.42
N THR A 134 0.34 -2.66 -14.51
CA THR A 134 -0.54 -2.98 -15.63
C THR A 134 0.22 -3.88 -16.61
N PRO A 135 -0.11 -5.18 -16.72
CA PRO A 135 0.59 -6.08 -17.62
C PRO A 135 0.39 -5.70 -19.08
N THR A 136 1.40 -5.96 -19.90
CA THR A 136 1.33 -5.88 -21.37
C THR A 136 1.42 -7.25 -22.03
N GLU A 137 1.77 -8.25 -21.23
CA GLU A 137 1.91 -9.65 -21.58
C GLU A 137 0.62 -10.44 -21.27
N TYR A 138 0.59 -11.69 -21.74
CA TYR A 138 -0.45 -12.68 -21.42
C TYR A 138 -1.88 -12.25 -21.79
N LEU A 139 -2.06 -11.43 -22.84
CA LEU A 139 -3.35 -10.97 -23.36
C LEU A 139 -4.14 -10.09 -22.38
N TYR A 140 -3.47 -9.47 -21.40
CA TYR A 140 -4.13 -8.52 -20.51
C TYR A 140 -4.68 -7.32 -21.28
N GLY A 141 -5.99 -7.06 -21.11
CA GLY A 141 -6.71 -6.03 -21.85
C GLY A 141 -7.21 -6.45 -23.24
N GLU A 142 -6.82 -7.64 -23.72
CA GLU A 142 -7.28 -8.23 -24.99
C GLU A 142 -8.32 -9.34 -24.77
N ASP A 143 -8.18 -10.13 -23.70
CA ASP A 143 -9.11 -11.20 -23.32
C ASP A 143 -9.81 -10.86 -22.00
N ASP A 144 -11.15 -10.91 -21.96
CA ASP A 144 -11.96 -10.54 -20.79
C ASP A 144 -11.80 -11.51 -19.61
N ARG A 145 -11.19 -12.68 -19.85
CA ARG A 145 -10.89 -13.69 -18.82
C ARG A 145 -9.54 -13.46 -18.14
N VAL A 146 -8.69 -12.60 -18.71
CA VAL A 146 -7.37 -12.30 -18.16
C VAL A 146 -7.47 -11.06 -17.28
N MET A 147 -7.10 -11.21 -16.01
CA MET A 147 -7.17 -10.15 -15.01
C MET A 147 -6.00 -10.23 -14.03
N THR A 148 -5.69 -9.12 -13.38
CA THR A 148 -4.70 -9.05 -12.30
C THR A 148 -5.22 -9.76 -11.04
N HIS A 149 -4.32 -10.08 -10.10
CA HIS A 149 -4.74 -10.63 -8.81
C HIS A 149 -5.68 -9.73 -8.01
N LEU A 150 -5.50 -8.41 -8.12
CA LEU A 150 -6.37 -7.46 -7.43
C LEU A 150 -7.76 -7.44 -8.05
N GLU A 151 -7.85 -7.45 -9.38
CA GLU A 151 -9.15 -7.54 -10.07
C GLU A 151 -9.83 -8.88 -9.80
N LEU A 152 -9.07 -9.98 -9.76
CA LEU A 152 -9.61 -11.28 -9.36
C LEU A 152 -10.23 -11.23 -7.96
N GLU A 153 -9.55 -10.61 -6.99
CA GLU A 153 -10.11 -10.41 -5.65
C GLU A 153 -11.43 -9.62 -5.69
N GLU A 154 -11.49 -8.54 -6.48
CA GLU A 154 -12.70 -7.74 -6.66
C GLU A 154 -13.84 -8.56 -7.27
N GLN A 155 -13.55 -9.40 -8.28
CA GLN A 155 -14.55 -10.29 -8.90
C GLN A 155 -15.04 -11.39 -7.94
N ILE A 156 -14.14 -11.95 -7.11
CA ILE A 156 -14.51 -12.91 -6.07
C ILE A 156 -15.42 -12.25 -5.03
N ALA A 157 -15.07 -11.04 -4.59
CA ALA A 157 -15.85 -10.30 -3.61
C ALA A 157 -17.23 -9.88 -4.15
N ALA A 158 -17.31 -9.54 -5.45
CA ALA A 158 -18.57 -9.23 -6.13
C ALA A 158 -19.43 -10.47 -6.43
N GLY A 159 -18.90 -11.69 -6.23
CA GLY A 159 -19.61 -12.92 -6.55
C GLY A 159 -19.85 -13.11 -8.05
N ASN A 160 -18.93 -12.66 -8.91
CA ASN A 160 -19.09 -12.79 -10.35
C ASN A 160 -19.20 -14.26 -10.77
N GLU A 161 -20.35 -14.66 -11.30
CA GLU A 161 -20.66 -16.04 -11.70
C GLU A 161 -19.64 -16.64 -12.67
N LYS A 162 -19.07 -15.84 -13.58
CA LYS A 162 -18.04 -16.33 -14.52
C LYS A 162 -16.75 -16.76 -13.79
N VAL A 163 -16.45 -16.13 -12.65
CA VAL A 163 -15.25 -16.42 -11.86
C VAL A 163 -15.54 -17.52 -10.84
N VAL A 164 -16.61 -17.39 -10.05
CA VAL A 164 -16.88 -18.35 -8.96
C VAL A 164 -17.32 -19.72 -9.46
N ASN A 165 -17.99 -19.79 -10.63
CA ASN A 165 -18.42 -21.04 -11.24
C ASN A 165 -17.47 -21.53 -12.34
N ALA A 166 -16.28 -20.93 -12.48
CA ALA A 166 -15.30 -21.42 -13.44
C ALA A 166 -14.89 -22.87 -13.10
N GLU A 167 -14.67 -23.68 -14.13
CA GLU A 167 -14.15 -25.05 -13.94
C GLU A 167 -12.67 -25.01 -13.58
N SER A 168 -11.91 -24.08 -14.17
CA SER A 168 -10.47 -23.97 -13.94
C SER A 168 -9.99 -22.51 -13.85
N LEU A 169 -8.96 -22.31 -13.03
CA LEU A 169 -8.28 -21.03 -12.85
C LEU A 169 -6.76 -21.24 -12.89
N VAL A 170 -6.05 -20.43 -13.67
CA VAL A 170 -4.59 -20.40 -13.69
C VAL A 170 -4.09 -19.04 -13.21
N MET A 171 -3.20 -19.06 -12.21
CA MET A 171 -2.56 -17.88 -11.64
C MET A 171 -1.07 -17.89 -11.94
N ILE A 172 -0.60 -16.87 -12.66
CA ILE A 172 0.80 -16.73 -13.05
C ILE A 172 1.51 -15.80 -12.07
N GLN A 173 2.54 -16.30 -11.38
CA GLN A 173 3.32 -15.51 -10.45
C GLN A 173 4.41 -14.70 -11.14
N CYS A 174 4.86 -13.65 -10.47
CA CYS A 174 5.96 -12.77 -10.89
C CYS A 174 5.70 -11.96 -12.18
N VAL A 175 4.46 -11.80 -12.63
CA VAL A 175 4.11 -10.90 -13.73
C VAL A 175 4.53 -9.46 -13.38
N GLY A 176 5.32 -8.83 -14.24
CA GLY A 176 5.87 -7.47 -14.01
C GLY A 176 6.94 -7.33 -12.93
N CYS A 177 7.52 -8.41 -12.38
CA CYS A 177 8.60 -8.32 -11.39
C CYS A 177 9.58 -9.51 -11.51
N ARG A 178 10.74 -9.44 -10.86
CA ARG A 178 11.83 -10.42 -11.00
C ARG A 178 12.21 -10.67 -12.47
N ASN A 179 12.24 -9.60 -13.24
CA ASN A 179 12.70 -9.54 -14.63
C ASN A 179 13.83 -8.50 -14.76
N GLU A 180 14.39 -8.32 -15.96
CA GLU A 180 15.53 -7.43 -16.18
C GLU A 180 15.20 -5.96 -15.85
N ASP A 181 14.02 -5.48 -16.23
CA ASP A 181 13.59 -4.10 -15.99
C ASP A 181 13.20 -3.82 -14.53
N ARG A 182 12.65 -4.83 -13.84
CA ARG A 182 12.13 -4.78 -12.47
C ARG A 182 12.66 -5.94 -11.68
N ASN A 183 13.97 -5.90 -11.39
CA ASN A 183 14.68 -6.95 -10.66
C ASN A 183 14.45 -6.90 -9.14
N TYR A 184 13.20 -6.82 -8.72
CA TYR A 184 12.76 -6.94 -7.34
C TYR A 184 11.56 -7.89 -7.25
N CYS A 185 11.28 -8.38 -6.04
CA CYS A 185 10.07 -9.14 -5.77
C CYS A 185 9.00 -8.22 -5.18
N SER A 186 7.78 -8.24 -5.72
CA SER A 186 6.65 -7.44 -5.22
C SER A 186 6.14 -7.87 -3.84
N ARG A 187 6.67 -8.96 -3.28
CA ARG A 187 6.46 -9.47 -1.90
C ARG A 187 5.05 -9.93 -1.55
N VAL A 188 4.01 -9.42 -2.20
CA VAL A 188 2.60 -9.67 -1.88
C VAL A 188 1.94 -10.69 -2.81
N CYS A 189 2.39 -10.80 -4.07
CA CYS A 189 1.73 -11.59 -5.10
C CYS A 189 1.55 -13.07 -4.75
N CYS A 190 2.57 -13.72 -4.18
CA CYS A 190 2.45 -15.13 -3.77
C CYS A 190 1.47 -15.34 -2.62
N THR A 191 1.37 -14.38 -1.69
CA THR A 191 0.37 -14.49 -0.61
C THR A 191 -1.03 -14.24 -1.15
N GLU A 192 -1.16 -13.26 -2.05
CA GLU A 192 -2.42 -12.88 -2.66
C GLU A 192 -3.02 -14.03 -3.49
N SER A 193 -2.20 -14.74 -4.28
CA SER A 193 -2.66 -15.90 -5.02
C SER A 193 -3.13 -17.05 -4.12
N ILE A 194 -2.43 -17.31 -3.02
CA ILE A 194 -2.85 -18.31 -2.03
C ILE A 194 -4.17 -17.91 -1.36
N LYS A 195 -4.33 -16.63 -1.00
CA LYS A 195 -5.58 -16.09 -0.45
C LYS A 195 -6.75 -16.32 -1.41
N ASN A 196 -6.61 -15.89 -2.66
CA ASN A 196 -7.67 -16.01 -3.65
C ASN A 196 -7.97 -17.48 -3.98
N ALA A 197 -6.96 -18.33 -4.02
CA ALA A 197 -7.11 -19.78 -4.24
C ALA A 197 -7.94 -20.45 -3.15
N LEU A 198 -7.56 -20.24 -1.88
CA LEU A 198 -8.30 -20.77 -0.73
C LEU A 198 -9.74 -20.25 -0.73
N LYS A 199 -9.92 -18.95 -1.01
CA LYS A 199 -11.25 -18.35 -1.03
C LYS A 199 -12.16 -18.93 -2.11
N LEU A 200 -11.61 -19.20 -3.29
CA LEU A 200 -12.35 -19.86 -4.36
C LEU A 200 -12.66 -21.32 -4.01
N LYS A 201 -11.75 -22.05 -3.35
CA LYS A 201 -12.02 -23.41 -2.87
C LYS A 201 -13.10 -23.48 -1.79
N GLU A 202 -13.27 -22.43 -0.98
CA GLU A 202 -14.43 -22.32 -0.08
C GLU A 202 -15.76 -22.16 -0.83
N ILE A 203 -15.75 -21.49 -1.99
CA ILE A 203 -16.96 -21.18 -2.77
C ILE A 203 -17.30 -22.34 -3.70
N ASN A 204 -16.31 -22.85 -4.42
CA ASN A 204 -16.39 -23.94 -5.39
C ASN A 204 -15.25 -24.93 -5.14
N HIS A 205 -15.54 -25.98 -4.38
CA HIS A 205 -14.56 -26.99 -3.98
C HIS A 205 -13.95 -27.74 -5.17
N GLU A 206 -14.73 -27.93 -6.22
CA GLU A 206 -14.38 -28.72 -7.41
C GLU A 206 -13.55 -27.94 -8.44
N MET A 207 -13.37 -26.62 -8.28
CA MET A 207 -12.60 -25.81 -9.24
C MET A 207 -11.14 -26.25 -9.30
N ASP A 208 -10.60 -26.49 -10.50
CA ASP A 208 -9.19 -26.81 -10.70
C ASP A 208 -8.34 -25.52 -10.71
N ILE A 209 -7.59 -25.29 -9.63
CA ILE A 209 -6.75 -24.09 -9.47
C ILE A 209 -5.27 -24.44 -9.65
N TYR A 210 -4.60 -23.74 -10.55
CA TYR A 210 -3.17 -23.87 -10.83
C TYR A 210 -2.43 -22.58 -10.49
N ILE A 211 -1.33 -22.69 -9.73
CA ILE A 211 -0.42 -21.57 -9.46
C ILE A 211 0.91 -21.86 -10.13
N LEU A 212 1.26 -21.10 -11.17
CA LEU A 212 2.53 -21.19 -11.87
C LEU A 212 3.55 -20.25 -11.22
N PHE A 213 4.66 -20.79 -10.72
CA PHE A 213 5.60 -20.00 -9.93
C PHE A 213 7.06 -20.40 -10.14
N ARG A 214 7.98 -19.49 -9.78
CA ARG A 214 9.43 -19.79 -9.69
C ARG A 214 9.82 -20.20 -8.26
N ASP A 215 9.44 -19.36 -7.29
CA ASP A 215 9.54 -19.63 -5.86
C ASP A 215 8.29 -19.09 -5.15
N ILE A 216 7.71 -19.86 -4.21
CA ILE A 216 6.63 -19.37 -3.35
C ILE A 216 7.25 -18.59 -2.18
N ARG A 217 6.72 -17.38 -1.94
CA ARG A 217 7.24 -16.43 -0.95
C ARG A 217 6.17 -16.03 0.06
N THR A 218 5.71 -17.01 0.84
CA THR A 218 4.78 -16.86 1.98
C THR A 218 5.55 -16.71 3.28
N TYR A 219 6.12 -15.52 3.50
CA TYR A 219 7.01 -15.27 4.65
C TYR A 219 6.31 -15.35 6.01
N GLY A 220 7.07 -15.74 7.03
CA GLY A 220 6.63 -15.73 8.43
C GLY A 220 5.55 -16.77 8.68
N LEU A 221 4.48 -16.37 9.36
CA LEU A 221 3.34 -17.24 9.69
C LEU A 221 2.47 -17.60 8.47
N LYS A 222 2.78 -17.08 7.28
CA LYS A 222 2.02 -17.33 6.05
C LYS A 222 2.33 -18.67 5.41
N GLU A 223 3.39 -19.35 5.85
CA GLU A 223 3.77 -20.69 5.40
C GLU A 223 2.67 -21.73 5.66
N ASP A 224 1.92 -21.59 6.76
CA ASP A 224 0.85 -22.55 7.09
C ASP A 224 -0.29 -22.50 6.07
N TYR A 225 -0.67 -21.30 5.61
CA TYR A 225 -1.67 -21.13 4.54
C TYR A 225 -1.17 -21.67 3.20
N TYR A 226 0.13 -21.55 2.91
CA TYR A 226 0.70 -22.18 1.71
C TYR A 226 0.57 -23.71 1.78
N ARG A 227 0.87 -24.32 2.93
CA ARG A 227 0.74 -25.77 3.11
C ARG A 227 -0.70 -26.22 2.97
N GLU A 228 -1.64 -25.48 3.56
CA GLU A 228 -3.07 -25.72 3.39
C GLU A 228 -3.46 -25.69 1.91
N ALA A 229 -3.12 -24.61 1.21
CA ALA A 229 -3.43 -24.46 -0.21
C ALA A 229 -2.79 -25.58 -1.05
N ALA A 230 -1.55 -26.00 -0.75
CA ALA A 230 -0.87 -27.07 -1.46
C ALA A 230 -1.58 -28.44 -1.37
N THR A 231 -2.51 -28.62 -0.43
CA THR A 231 -3.34 -29.84 -0.36
C THR A 231 -4.56 -29.80 -1.26
N VAL A 232 -5.00 -28.62 -1.69
CA VAL A 232 -6.25 -28.42 -2.44
C VAL A 232 -6.06 -27.73 -3.80
N VAL A 233 -4.85 -27.25 -4.11
CA VAL A 233 -4.52 -26.60 -5.39
C VAL A 233 -3.24 -27.18 -6.02
N HIS A 234 -3.12 -27.02 -7.33
CA HIS A 234 -1.94 -27.46 -8.09
C HIS A 234 -0.88 -26.36 -8.11
N ILE A 235 0.22 -26.58 -7.39
CA ILE A 235 1.32 -25.62 -7.31
C ILE A 235 2.46 -26.09 -8.21
N LEU A 236 2.59 -25.46 -9.38
CA LEU A 236 3.47 -25.90 -10.47
C LEU A 236 4.68 -24.98 -10.62
N ARG A 237 5.87 -25.54 -10.43
CA ARG A 237 7.13 -24.81 -10.59
C ARG A 237 7.55 -24.76 -12.06
N LEU A 238 7.86 -23.57 -12.55
CA LEU A 238 8.44 -23.31 -13.88
C LEU A 238 9.96 -23.17 -13.81
#